data_AF-A0A7R9YS69-F1
#
_entry.id   AF-A0A7R9YS69-F1
#
_cell.length_a   1.000
_cell.length_b   1.000
_cell.length_c   1.000
_cell.angle_alpha   90.00
_cell.angle_beta   90.00
_cell.angle_gamma   90.00
#
_symmetry.space_group_name_H-M   'P 1'
#
loop_
_entity.id
_entity.type
_entity.pdbx_description
1 polymer ?
#
loop_
_entity_poly.entity_id
_entity_poly.type
_entity_poly.pdbx_seq_one_letter_code
_entity_poly.pdbx_strand_id
1 'polypeptide(L)'
;VTCATVLQRAPGCKGPGGPIHSTVFCSGAVRTARTLRLITDGLDSSLGPLPWHVSNDADLLEISMGEWEGRERSQCYTPRVLDQIACDTYNFAPPGGESQRDVEQRVTACLLRRVL
;
A
#
# COMPACT_ATOMS: atom_id res chain seq x y z
N VAL A 1 -7.82 -6.11 2.01
CA VAL A 1 -7.27 -4.86 2.59
C VAL A 1 -5.77 -4.98 2.52
N THR A 2 -5.21 -4.62 1.38
CA THR A 2 -3.78 -4.74 1.12
C THR A 2 -3.18 -3.36 1.35
N CYS A 3 -2.37 -3.24 2.39
CA CYS A 3 -1.60 -2.04 2.66
C CYS A 3 -0.14 -2.42 2.47
N ALA A 4 0.50 -1.91 1.42
CA ALA A 4 1.89 -2.22 1.15
C ALA A 4 2.78 -1.46 2.14
N THR A 5 3.62 -2.21 2.86
CA THR A 5 4.75 -1.66 3.61
C THR A 5 5.99 -2.07 2.86
N VAL A 6 6.74 -1.10 2.34
CA VAL A 6 8.02 -1.40 1.68
C VAL A 6 9.15 -0.94 2.59
N LEU A 7 9.98 -1.90 2.97
CA LEU A 7 11.19 -1.66 3.74
C LEU A 7 12.36 -1.54 2.78
N GLN A 8 12.95 -0.35 2.69
CA GLN A 8 14.20 -0.17 1.96
C GLN A 8 15.34 0.02 2.96
N ARG A 9 16.37 -0.80 2.79
CA ARG A 9 17.67 -0.61 3.45
C ARG A 9 18.43 0.45 2.67
N ALA A 10 18.85 1.53 3.30
CA ALA A 10 19.56 2.62 2.62
C ALA A 10 20.78 2.08 1.84
N PRO A 11 20.94 2.40 0.54
CA PRO A 11 22.16 2.07 -0.19
C PRO A 11 23.29 3.00 0.27
N GLY A 12 24.28 2.46 0.99
CA GLY A 12 25.48 3.22 1.36
C GLY A 12 26.15 2.89 2.69
N CYS A 13 25.55 2.07 3.57
CA CYS A 13 26.15 1.76 4.87
C CYS A 13 27.24 0.68 4.73
N LYS A 14 28.44 1.07 4.32
CA LYS A 14 29.66 0.25 4.47
C LYS A 14 30.20 0.44 5.90
N GLY A 15 30.11 -0.61 6.73
CA GLY A 15 30.90 -0.73 7.97
C GLY A 15 30.13 -1.31 9.18
N PRO A 16 30.80 -2.07 10.06
CA PRO A 16 30.21 -2.59 11.29
C PRO A 16 30.16 -1.46 12.33
N GLY A 17 28.96 -1.01 12.71
CA GLY A 17 28.75 -0.12 13.86
C GLY A 17 28.05 1.22 13.62
N GLY A 18 27.64 1.57 12.40
CA GLY A 18 26.79 2.74 12.14
C GLY A 18 25.29 2.41 12.23
N PRO A 19 24.41 3.34 12.66
CA PRO A 19 22.97 3.08 12.71
C PRO A 19 22.44 2.82 11.31
N ILE A 20 21.86 1.64 11.11
CA ILE A 20 21.15 1.28 9.87
C ILE A 20 19.84 2.06 9.87
N HIS A 21 19.74 3.10 9.05
CA HIS A 21 18.48 3.80 8.85
C HIS A 21 17.58 2.95 7.93
N SER A 22 16.50 2.43 8.48
CA SER A 22 15.48 1.71 7.72
C SER A 22 14.40 2.69 7.30
N THR A 23 14.21 2.88 6.00
CA THR A 23 13.07 3.67 5.50
C THR A 23 11.88 2.74 5.27
N VAL A 24 10.73 3.16 5.80
CA VAL A 24 9.46 2.47 5.65
C VAL A 24 8.50 3.36 4.87
N PHE A 25 8.06 2.88 3.71
CA PHE A 25 7.01 3.54 2.94
C PHE A 25 5.67 2.91 3.28
N CYS A 26 4.67 3.73 3.58
CA CYS A 26 3.31 3.28 3.89
C CYS A 26 2.26 4.16 3.20
N SER A 27 1.08 3.61 2.94
CA SER A 27 -0.04 4.42 2.47
C SER A 27 -0.47 5.43 3.55
N GLY A 28 -0.96 6.61 3.15
CA GLY A 28 -1.53 7.60 4.08
C GLY A 28 -2.83 7.19 4.80
N ALA A 29 -3.36 5.99 4.56
CA ALA A 29 -4.56 5.50 5.23
C ALA A 29 -4.34 5.24 6.73
N VAL A 30 -5.30 5.67 7.57
CA VAL A 30 -5.27 5.52 9.03
C VAL A 30 -5.02 4.07 9.47
N ARG A 31 -5.67 3.12 8.81
CA ARG A 31 -5.52 1.67 9.08
C ARG A 31 -4.08 1.19 8.87
N THR A 32 -3.40 1.71 7.86
CA THR A 32 -2.01 1.37 7.54
C THR A 32 -1.07 2.00 8.56
N ALA A 33 -1.25 3.29 8.85
CA ALA A 33 -0.45 4.01 9.84
C ALA A 33 -0.59 3.41 11.25
N ARG A 34 -1.76 2.88 11.60
CA ARG A 34 -1.98 2.16 12.86
C ARG A 34 -1.26 0.82 12.88
N THR A 35 -1.33 0.07 11.77
CA THR A 35 -0.63 -1.21 11.64
C THR A 35 0.87 -1.04 11.73
N LEU A 36 1.42 -0.04 11.02
CA LEU A 36 2.85 0.27 11.06
C LEU A 36 3.34 0.58 12.49
N ARG A 37 2.59 1.37 13.25
CA ARG A 37 2.93 1.67 14.65
C ARG A 37 3.03 0.40 15.50
N LEU A 38 2.06 -0.51 15.39
CA LEU A 38 2.11 -1.77 16.13
C LEU A 38 3.34 -2.61 15.76
N ILE A 39 3.73 -2.60 14.49
CA ILE A 39 4.93 -3.30 14.01
C ILE A 39 6.19 -2.64 14.58
N THR A 40 6.34 -1.32 14.46
CA THR A 40 7.53 -0.61 14.96
C THR A 40 7.65 -0.73 16.47
N ASP A 41 6.56 -0.58 17.22
CA ASP A 41 6.57 -0.68 18.69
C ASP A 41 6.95 -2.09 19.15
N GLY A 42 6.43 -3.12 18.46
CA GLY A 42 6.76 -4.52 18.74
C GLY A 42 8.23 -4.86 18.45
N LEU A 43 8.77 -4.30 17.36
CA LEU A 43 10.18 -4.47 17.00
C LEU A 43 11.10 -3.71 17.96
N ASP A 44 10.76 -2.47 18.30
CA ASP A 44 11.52 -1.67 19.27
C ASP A 44 11.54 -2.34 20.65
N SER A 45 10.41 -2.95 21.07
CA SER A 45 10.33 -3.71 22.32
C SER A 45 11.18 -4.98 22.32
N SER A 46 11.33 -5.62 21.16
CA SER A 46 12.03 -6.92 21.03
C SER A 46 13.52 -6.78 20.74
N LEU A 47 13.91 -5.74 20.01
CA LEU A 47 15.27 -5.53 19.48
C LEU A 47 15.97 -4.29 20.06
N GLY A 48 15.25 -3.49 20.85
CA GLY A 48 15.65 -2.15 21.26
C GLY A 48 15.26 -1.09 20.22
N PRO A 49 15.28 0.21 20.57
CA PRO A 49 14.81 1.29 19.69
C PRO A 49 15.59 1.33 18.36
N LEU A 50 14.86 1.26 17.25
CA LEU A 50 15.44 1.35 15.91
C LEU A 50 15.18 2.74 15.27
N PRO A 51 16.12 3.26 14.46
CA PRO A 51 15.96 4.57 13.82
C PRO A 51 15.08 4.47 12.57
N TRP A 52 13.76 4.33 12.78
CA TRP A 52 12.76 4.29 11.72
C TRP A 52 12.63 5.63 11.00
N HIS A 53 12.67 5.62 9.67
CA HIS A 53 12.23 6.75 8.86
C HIS A 53 10.95 6.37 8.12
N VAL A 54 9.81 6.92 8.55
CA VAL A 54 8.49 6.60 7.97
C VAL A 54 8.09 7.67 6.96
N SER A 55 7.78 7.24 5.73
CA SER A 55 7.27 8.10 4.66
C SER A 55 5.90 7.64 4.22
N ASN A 56 4.92 8.54 4.23
CA ASN A 56 3.61 8.29 3.65
C ASN A 56 3.65 8.53 2.14
N ASP A 57 3.10 7.61 1.35
CA ASP A 57 2.98 7.75 -0.09
C ASP A 57 1.54 7.45 -0.53
N ALA A 58 0.92 8.42 -1.21
CA ALA A 58 -0.46 8.29 -1.69
C ALA A 58 -0.58 7.20 -2.76
N ASP A 59 0.51 6.93 -3.50
CA ASP A 59 0.53 5.89 -4.53
C ASP A 59 0.50 4.47 -3.95
N LEU A 60 0.58 4.31 -2.62
CA LEU A 60 0.41 3.04 -1.92
C LEU A 60 -1.01 2.86 -1.34
N LEU A 61 -1.94 3.79 -1.59
CA LEU A 61 -3.34 3.62 -1.23
C LEU A 61 -3.96 2.42 -1.97
N GLU A 62 -4.88 1.76 -1.27
CA GLU A 62 -5.74 0.70 -1.82
C GLU A 62 -6.49 1.19 -3.07
N ILE A 63 -6.91 0.24 -3.91
CA ILE A 63 -7.72 0.52 -5.10
C ILE A 63 -8.94 1.40 -4.74
N SER A 64 -9.13 2.50 -5.47
CA SER A 64 -10.32 3.33 -5.34
C SER A 64 -11.53 2.57 -5.86
N MET A 65 -12.56 2.45 -5.01
CA MET A 65 -13.85 1.88 -5.43
C MET A 65 -14.83 2.96 -5.93
N GLY A 66 -14.40 4.22 -5.96
CA GLY A 66 -15.20 5.35 -6.44
C GLY A 66 -16.55 5.43 -5.73
N GLU A 67 -17.63 5.47 -6.49
CA GLU A 67 -18.99 5.58 -5.96
C GLU A 67 -19.44 4.36 -5.15
N TRP A 68 -18.73 3.23 -5.24
CA TRP A 68 -19.03 2.02 -4.47
C TRP A 68 -18.47 2.07 -3.04
N GLU A 69 -17.62 3.05 -2.71
CA GLU A 69 -17.10 3.21 -1.36
C GLU A 69 -18.23 3.43 -0.34
N GLY A 70 -18.19 2.66 0.75
CA GLY A 70 -19.22 2.70 1.80
C GLY A 70 -20.56 2.06 1.41
N ARG A 71 -20.72 1.56 0.18
CA ARG A 71 -21.95 0.87 -0.26
C ARG A 71 -21.92 -0.61 0.06
N GLU A 72 -23.12 -1.19 0.18
CA GLU A 72 -23.26 -2.63 0.36
C GLU A 72 -22.84 -3.36 -0.92
N ARG A 73 -22.02 -4.41 -0.75
CA ARG A 73 -21.51 -5.20 -1.87
C ARG A 73 -22.63 -5.77 -2.76
N SER A 74 -23.74 -6.22 -2.17
CA SER A 74 -24.88 -6.79 -2.90
C SER A 74 -25.54 -5.79 -3.87
N GLN A 75 -25.45 -4.49 -3.58
CA GLN A 75 -26.00 -3.42 -4.41
C GLN A 75 -25.07 -3.07 -5.59
N CYS A 76 -23.77 -3.27 -5.42
CA CYS A 76 -22.75 -2.98 -6.43
C CYS A 76 -22.51 -4.17 -7.38
N TYR A 77 -22.38 -5.38 -6.82
CA TYR A 77 -22.02 -6.60 -7.53
C TYR A 77 -23.25 -7.37 -8.01
N THR A 78 -24.06 -6.73 -8.85
CA THR A 78 -25.22 -7.37 -9.51
C THR A 78 -24.75 -8.46 -10.49
N PRO A 79 -25.60 -9.43 -10.87
CA PRO A 79 -25.23 -10.45 -11.86
C PRO A 79 -24.67 -9.87 -13.15
N ARG A 80 -25.30 -8.81 -13.68
CA ARG A 80 -24.81 -8.10 -14.87
C ARG A 80 -23.40 -7.52 -14.68
N VAL A 81 -23.14 -6.91 -13.53
CA VAL A 81 -21.82 -6.34 -13.22
C VAL A 81 -20.78 -7.45 -13.03
N LEU A 82 -21.16 -8.57 -12.41
CA LEU A 82 -20.30 -9.74 -12.27
C LEU A 82 -19.93 -10.33 -13.63
N ASP A 83 -20.88 -10.40 -14.58
CA ASP A 83 -20.59 -10.83 -15.95
C ASP A 83 -19.60 -9.88 -16.64
N GLN A 84 -19.72 -8.57 -16.44
CA GLN A 84 -18.77 -7.59 -16.95
C GLN A 84 -17.36 -7.77 -16.35
N ILE A 85 -17.28 -7.95 -15.02
CA ILE A 85 -16.03 -8.22 -14.33
C ILE A 85 -15.41 -9.53 -14.86
N ALA A 86 -16.21 -10.56 -15.09
CA ALA A 86 -15.74 -11.84 -15.61
C ALA A 86 -15.19 -11.75 -17.04
N CYS A 87 -15.74 -10.85 -17.86
CA CYS A 87 -15.26 -10.62 -19.23
C CYS A 87 -13.90 -9.91 -19.26
N ASP A 88 -13.67 -8.95 -18.36
CA ASP A 88 -12.43 -8.17 -18.34
C ASP A 88 -12.08 -7.69 -16.91
N THR A 89 -11.64 -8.63 -16.07
CA THR A 89 -11.36 -8.35 -14.65
C THR A 89 -10.25 -7.32 -14.46
N TYR A 90 -9.23 -7.34 -15.33
CA TYR A 90 -8.04 -6.52 -15.17
C TYR A 90 -8.30 -5.04 -15.51
N ASN A 91 -9.14 -4.77 -16.50
CA ASN A 91 -9.49 -3.39 -16.91
C ASN A 91 -10.81 -2.89 -16.34
N PHE A 92 -11.62 -3.75 -15.70
CA PHE A 92 -12.84 -3.30 -15.04
C PHE A 92 -12.52 -2.29 -13.94
N ALA A 93 -13.18 -1.14 -14.00
CA ALA A 93 -13.19 -0.13 -12.94
C ALA A 93 -14.65 0.10 -12.49
N PRO A 94 -14.92 0.16 -11.17
CA PRO A 94 -16.21 0.62 -10.70
C PRO A 94 -16.41 2.11 -11.08
N PRO A 95 -17.65 2.61 -11.11
CA PRO A 95 -17.93 4.01 -11.44
C PRO A 95 -17.12 4.98 -10.57
N GLY A 96 -16.30 5.81 -11.21
CA GLY A 96 -15.42 6.77 -10.55
C GLY A 96 -14.24 6.16 -9.76
N GLY A 97 -13.99 4.86 -9.90
CA GLY A 97 -12.89 4.15 -9.24
C GLY A 97 -11.74 3.79 -10.19
N GLU A 98 -10.85 2.94 -9.69
CA GLU A 98 -9.68 2.44 -10.41
C GLU A 98 -9.89 0.98 -10.87
N SER A 99 -9.25 0.60 -11.98
CA SER A 99 -9.07 -0.79 -12.38
C SER A 99 -7.82 -1.40 -11.74
N GLN A 100 -7.64 -2.73 -11.87
CA GLN A 100 -6.39 -3.37 -11.43
C GLN A 100 -5.19 -2.85 -12.23
N ARG A 101 -5.37 -2.58 -13.52
CA ARG A 101 -4.34 -1.96 -14.36
C ARG A 101 -3.90 -0.61 -13.82
N ASP A 102 -4.84 0.25 -13.44
CA ASP A 102 -4.53 1.61 -12.96
C ASP A 102 -3.70 1.54 -11.67
N VAL A 103 -4.08 0.64 -10.76
CA VAL A 103 -3.34 0.40 -9.51
C VAL A 103 -1.95 -0.15 -9.80
N GLU A 104 -1.81 -1.14 -10.68
CA GLU A 104 -0.51 -1.69 -11.04
C GLU A 104 0.42 -0.60 -11.59
N GLN A 105 -0.07 0.24 -12.50
CA GLN A 105 0.73 1.33 -13.08
C GLN A 105 1.20 2.31 -12.01
N ARG A 106 0.29 2.78 -11.15
CA ARG A 106 0.59 3.73 -10.07
C ARG A 106 1.56 3.15 -9.06
N VAL A 107 1.30 1.94 -8.57
CA VAL A 107 2.15 1.28 -7.56
C VAL A 107 3.52 0.94 -8.13
N THR A 108 3.59 0.41 -9.37
CA THR A 108 4.87 0.08 -10.00
C THR A 108 5.72 1.32 -10.20
N ALA A 109 5.13 2.44 -10.66
CA ALA A 109 5.83 3.71 -10.76
C ALA A 109 6.32 4.20 -9.39
N CYS A 110 5.53 4.03 -8.32
CA CYS A 110 5.96 4.35 -6.96
C CYS A 110 7.16 3.49 -6.53
N LEU A 111 7.08 2.17 -6.71
CA LEU A 111 8.17 1.24 -6.36
C LEU A 111 9.46 1.56 -7.12
N LEU A 112 9.37 1.84 -8.41
CA LEU A 112 10.51 2.24 -9.25
C LEU A 112 11.15 3.57 -8.82
N ARG A 113 10.38 4.50 -8.24
CA ARG A 113 10.92 5.79 -7.78
C ARG A 113 11.47 5.74 -6.36
N ARG A 114 10.96 4.82 -5.53
CA ARG A 114 11.18 4.82 -4.08
C ARG A 114 12.07 3.70 -3.59
N VAL A 115 12.13 2.57 -4.31
CA VAL A 115 12.67 1.31 -3.77
C VAL A 115 13.76 0.73 -4.67
N LEU A 116 13.48 0.69 -5.97
CA LEU A 116 14.39 0.19 -7.01
C LEU A 116 15.29 1.31 -7.53
#